data_AF-A0A1A0RJ71-F1
#
_entry.id   AF-A0A1A0RJ71-F1
#
_cell.length_a   1.000
_cell.length_b   1.000
_cell.length_c   1.000
_cell.angle_alpha   90.00
_cell.angle_beta   90.00
_cell.angle_gamma   90.00
#
_symmetry.space_group_name_H-M   'P 1'
#
loop_
_entity.id
_entity.type
_entity.pdbx_description
1 polymer ?
#
loop_
_entity_poly.entity_id
_entity_poly.type
_entity_poly.pdbx_seq_one_letter_code
_entity_poly.pdbx_strand_id
1 'polypeptide(L)'
;MAVIVVVGVFFLGMGVYALAAPQAILHPFDYDLRTAAARAEVRGVYGGFGIAIAAVLAYAALTTGEVRTGILITIGAALVGMAVGRGVSAVFDERTSFYPNWFYCLVEVIGAGALFWVA
;
A
#
# COMPACT_ATOMS: atom_id res chain seq x y z
N MET A 1 1.08 18.74 -3.24
CA MET A 1 -0.38 18.48 -3.36
C MET A 1 -0.69 17.35 -4.33
N ALA A 2 -0.37 17.46 -5.64
CA ALA A 2 -0.68 16.41 -6.62
C ALA A 2 -0.20 15.01 -6.20
N VAL A 3 1.05 14.88 -5.74
CA VAL A 3 1.62 13.60 -5.28
C VAL A 3 0.80 12.95 -4.16
N ILE A 4 0.41 13.73 -3.14
CA ILE A 4 -0.36 13.26 -1.99
C ILE A 4 -1.73 12.74 -2.45
N VAL A 5 -2.38 13.47 -3.37
CA VAL A 5 -3.67 13.08 -3.93
C VAL A 5 -3.55 11.80 -4.75
N VAL A 6 -2.55 11.68 -5.62
CA VAL A 6 -2.33 10.47 -6.43
C VAL A 6 -2.10 9.25 -5.55
N VAL A 7 -1.21 9.35 -4.56
CA VAL A 7 -0.93 8.25 -3.63
C VAL A 7 -2.17 7.93 -2.79
N GLY A 8 -2.89 8.94 -2.31
CA GLY A 8 -4.13 8.76 -1.56
C GLY A 8 -5.23 8.06 -2.36
N VAL A 9 -5.44 8.43 -3.63
CA VAL A 9 -6.40 7.77 -4.53
C VAL A 9 -5.99 6.33 -4.81
N PHE A 10 -4.70 6.05 -4.96
CA PHE A 10 -4.21 4.68 -5.13
C PHE A 10 -4.54 3.80 -3.92
N PHE A 11 -4.26 4.28 -2.70
CA PHE A 11 -4.61 3.58 -1.46
C PHE A 11 -6.13 3.43 -1.28
N LEU A 12 -6.89 4.46 -1.64
CA LEU A 12 -8.36 4.41 -1.60
C LEU A 12 -8.91 3.35 -2.56
N GLY A 13 -8.43 3.34 -3.80
CA GLY A 13 -8.83 2.37 -4.81
C GLY A 13 -8.51 0.93 -4.38
N MET A 14 -7.29 0.68 -3.91
CA MET A 14 -6.88 -0.61 -3.37
C MET A 14 -7.75 -1.03 -2.18
N GLY A 15 -7.97 -0.11 -1.22
CA GLY A 15 -8.75 -0.39 -0.02
C GLY A 15 -10.22 -0.71 -0.32
N VAL A 16 -10.86 0.09 -1.18
CA VAL A 16 -12.24 -0.16 -1.63
C VAL A 16 -12.32 -1.49 -2.39
N TYR A 17 -11.35 -1.78 -3.26
CA TYR A 17 -11.32 -3.03 -4.00
C TYR A 17 -11.14 -4.26 -3.09
N ALA A 18 -10.26 -4.19 -2.08
CA ALA A 18 -10.09 -5.24 -1.09
C ALA A 18 -11.35 -5.47 -0.22
N LEU A 19 -12.10 -4.40 0.08
CA LEU A 19 -13.39 -4.51 0.77
C LEU A 19 -14.46 -5.21 -0.09
N ALA A 20 -14.58 -4.80 -1.36
CA ALA A 20 -15.60 -5.30 -2.26
C ALA A 20 -15.30 -6.72 -2.78
N ALA A 21 -14.06 -6.98 -3.17
CA ALA A 21 -13.64 -8.19 -3.89
C ALA A 21 -12.33 -8.78 -3.31
N PRO A 22 -12.33 -9.32 -2.08
CA PRO A 22 -11.11 -9.79 -1.41
C PRO A 22 -10.43 -10.97 -2.12
N GLN A 23 -11.17 -11.84 -2.79
CA GLN A 23 -10.57 -12.93 -3.58
C GLN A 23 -9.81 -12.37 -4.79
N ALA A 24 -10.40 -11.40 -5.49
CA ALA A 24 -9.85 -10.89 -6.74
C ALA A 24 -8.55 -10.11 -6.52
N ILE A 25 -8.43 -9.36 -5.42
CA ILE A 25 -7.19 -8.61 -5.12
C ILE A 25 -6.01 -9.53 -4.76
N LEU A 26 -6.28 -10.71 -4.17
CA LEU A 26 -5.24 -11.65 -3.77
C LEU A 26 -5.01 -12.79 -4.77
N HIS A 27 -5.91 -13.00 -5.73
CA HIS A 27 -5.74 -14.00 -6.79
C HIS A 27 -4.41 -13.87 -7.56
N PRO A 28 -3.88 -12.67 -7.88
CA PRO A 28 -2.55 -12.53 -8.49
C PRO A 28 -1.41 -13.14 -7.68
N PHE A 29 -1.57 -13.27 -6.37
CA PHE A 29 -0.61 -13.83 -5.44
C PHE A 29 -0.85 -15.32 -5.16
N ASP A 30 -1.70 -15.97 -5.96
CA ASP A 30 -2.08 -17.39 -5.82
C ASP A 30 -2.71 -17.73 -4.45
N TYR A 31 -3.36 -16.75 -3.83
CA TYR A 31 -4.09 -16.92 -2.58
C TYR A 31 -5.53 -17.36 -2.83
N ASP A 32 -5.93 -18.48 -2.23
CA ASP A 32 -7.32 -18.96 -2.23
C ASP A 32 -8.01 -18.74 -0.87
N LEU A 33 -8.94 -17.77 -0.79
CA LEU A 33 -9.63 -17.40 0.45
C LEU A 33 -10.88 -18.26 0.67
N ARG A 34 -10.65 -19.51 1.07
CA ARG A 34 -11.71 -20.51 1.26
C ARG A 34 -12.61 -20.22 2.46
N THR A 35 -12.10 -19.58 3.51
CA THR A 35 -12.82 -19.35 4.77
C THR A 35 -13.35 -17.93 4.92
N ALA A 36 -14.41 -17.76 5.71
CA ALA A 36 -14.92 -16.44 6.06
C ALA A 36 -13.89 -15.61 6.83
N ALA A 37 -13.10 -16.26 7.70
CA ALA A 37 -12.01 -15.63 8.45
C ALA A 37 -10.93 -15.06 7.52
N ALA A 38 -10.49 -15.82 6.51
CA ALA A 38 -9.50 -15.33 5.55
C ALA A 38 -10.01 -14.11 4.77
N ARG A 39 -11.29 -14.11 4.35
CA ARG A 39 -11.89 -12.93 3.70
C ARG A 39 -12.07 -11.75 4.65
N ALA A 40 -12.28 -11.97 5.94
CA ALA A 40 -12.36 -10.91 6.94
C ALA A 40 -10.99 -10.25 7.16
N GLU A 41 -9.93 -11.06 7.26
CA GLU A 41 -8.54 -10.58 7.35
C GLU A 41 -8.20 -9.66 6.18
N VAL A 42 -8.56 -10.08 4.95
CA VAL A 42 -8.25 -9.27 3.77
C VAL A 42 -8.97 -7.92 3.79
N ARG A 43 -10.23 -7.90 4.21
CA ARG A 43 -11.00 -6.67 4.34
C ARG A 43 -10.48 -5.77 5.45
N GLY A 44 -10.02 -6.33 6.56
CA GLY A 44 -9.42 -5.55 7.65
C GLY A 44 -8.08 -4.95 7.25
N VAL A 45 -7.15 -5.81 6.84
CA VAL A 45 -5.74 -5.46 6.63
C VAL A 45 -5.50 -4.76 5.30
N TYR A 46 -6.08 -5.23 4.19
CA TYR A 46 -5.86 -4.56 2.89
C TYR A 46 -6.94 -3.50 2.62
N GLY A 47 -8.18 -3.79 3.02
CA GLY A 47 -9.30 -2.86 2.84
C GLY A 47 -9.26 -1.67 3.78
N GLY A 48 -9.50 -1.93 5.07
CA GLY A 48 -9.61 -0.92 6.11
C GLY A 48 -8.34 -0.09 6.26
N PHE A 49 -7.17 -0.72 6.27
CA PHE A 49 -5.89 -0.01 6.32
C PHE A 49 -5.70 0.91 5.11
N GLY A 50 -5.96 0.45 3.88
CA GLY A 50 -5.84 1.27 2.68
C GLY A 50 -6.72 2.52 2.74
N ILE A 51 -7.96 2.37 3.20
CA ILE A 51 -8.88 3.51 3.40
C ILE A 51 -8.36 4.46 4.48
N ALA A 52 -7.84 3.94 5.59
CA ALA A 52 -7.29 4.75 6.67
C ALA A 52 -6.08 5.58 6.19
N ILE A 53 -5.15 4.96 5.45
CA ILE A 53 -4.01 5.66 4.85
C ILE A 53 -4.47 6.74 3.87
N ALA A 54 -5.46 6.46 3.03
CA ALA A 54 -6.04 7.45 2.14
C ALA A 54 -6.64 8.64 2.90
N ALA A 55 -7.37 8.39 3.99
CA ALA A 55 -7.95 9.44 4.82
C ALA A 55 -6.87 10.31 5.50
N VAL A 56 -5.80 9.70 6.00
CA VAL A 56 -4.68 10.43 6.62
C VAL A 56 -3.90 11.24 5.58
N LEU A 57 -3.74 10.74 4.35
CA LEU A 57 -3.16 11.51 3.24
C LEU A 57 -4.06 12.67 2.81
N ALA A 58 -5.37 12.49 2.79
CA ALA A 58 -6.32 13.57 2.56
C ALA A 58 -6.20 14.65 3.65
N TYR A 59 -6.08 14.25 4.91
CA TYR A 59 -5.80 15.17 6.01
C TYR A 59 -4.45 15.89 5.84
N ALA A 60 -3.40 15.18 5.44
CA ALA A 60 -2.09 15.75 5.14
C ALA A 60 -2.11 16.76 3.97
N ALA A 61 -3.05 16.62 3.04
CA ALA A 61 -3.26 17.61 1.99
C ALA A 61 -3.92 18.90 2.53
N LEU A 62 -4.77 18.79 3.56
CA LEU A 62 -5.46 19.95 4.15
C LEU A 62 -4.64 20.65 5.24
N THR A 63 -3.68 19.95 5.86
CA THR A 63 -2.80 20.51 6.89
C THR A 63 -1.46 20.97 6.33
N THR A 64 -0.75 21.83 7.06
CA THR A 64 0.57 22.36 6.69
C THR A 64 1.54 22.28 7.86
N GLY A 65 2.84 22.43 7.57
CA GLY A 65 3.90 22.36 8.59
C GLY A 65 4.23 20.92 9.02
N GLU A 66 4.73 20.78 10.25
CA GLU A 66 5.36 19.56 10.75
C GLU A 66 4.43 18.33 10.75
N VAL A 67 3.13 18.52 10.99
CA VAL A 67 2.14 17.43 10.97
C VAL A 67 2.06 16.77 9.59
N ARG A 68 2.08 17.59 8.52
CA ARG A 68 2.07 17.10 7.15
C ARG A 68 3.35 16.31 6.86
N THR A 69 4.52 16.88 7.19
CA THR A 69 5.82 16.23 7.00
C THR A 69 5.91 14.89 7.74
N GLY A 70 5.46 14.84 9.00
CA GLY A 70 5.43 13.62 9.79
C GLY A 70 4.57 12.51 9.16
N ILE A 71 3.39 12.85 8.64
CA ILE A 71 2.51 11.90 7.93
C ILE A 71 3.22 11.35 6.69
N LEU A 72 3.79 12.23 5.86
CA LEU A 72 4.42 11.84 4.60
C LEU A 72 5.64 10.95 4.82
N ILE A 73 6.47 11.28 5.81
CA ILE A 73 7.62 10.45 6.20
C ILE A 73 7.16 9.09 6.70
N THR A 74 6.13 9.04 7.55
CA THR A 74 5.63 7.77 8.12
C THR A 74 5.11 6.84 7.03
N ILE A 75 4.28 7.36 6.12
CA ILE A 75 3.72 6.56 5.03
C ILE A 75 4.81 6.19 4.02
N GLY A 76 5.73 7.10 3.71
CA GLY A 76 6.90 6.81 2.88
C GLY A 76 7.76 5.68 3.48
N ALA A 77 8.03 5.72 4.78
CA ALA A 77 8.77 4.67 5.47
C ALA A 77 8.03 3.32 5.47
N ALA A 78 6.71 3.33 5.62
CA ALA A 78 5.90 2.11 5.50
C ALA A 78 6.00 1.49 4.10
N LEU A 79 5.96 2.30 3.03
CA LEU A 79 6.17 1.84 1.66
C LEU A 79 7.57 1.24 1.45
N VAL A 80 8.61 1.88 1.99
CA VAL A 80 9.98 1.31 1.98
C VAL A 80 10.02 -0.04 2.69
N GLY A 81 9.38 -0.16 3.85
CA GLY A 81 9.32 -1.42 4.60
C GLY A 81 8.70 -2.57 3.79
N MET A 82 7.62 -2.29 3.05
CA MET A 82 7.02 -3.28 2.15
C MET A 82 7.97 -3.68 1.01
N ALA A 83 8.63 -2.70 0.36
CA ALA A 83 9.58 -2.98 -0.70
C ALA A 83 10.78 -3.80 -0.22
N VAL A 84 11.30 -3.49 0.98
CA VAL A 84 12.37 -4.27 1.64
C VAL A 84 11.92 -5.69 1.92
N GLY A 85 10.70 -5.88 2.45
CA GLY A 85 10.13 -7.22 2.68
C GLY A 85 10.11 -8.09 1.43
N ARG A 86 9.75 -7.50 0.27
CA ARG A 86 9.81 -8.19 -1.03
C ARG A 86 11.24 -8.52 -1.45
N GLY A 87 12.18 -7.61 -1.19
CA GLY A 87 13.61 -7.83 -1.43
C GLY A 87 14.18 -8.98 -0.59
N VAL A 88 13.75 -9.10 0.68
CA VAL A 88 14.11 -10.22 1.55
C VAL A 88 13.62 -11.54 0.95
N SER A 89 12.34 -11.62 0.54
CA SER A 89 11.84 -12.82 -0.16
C SER A 89 12.62 -13.13 -1.45
N ALA A 90 13.06 -12.12 -2.20
CA ALA A 90 13.87 -12.35 -3.40
C ALA A 90 15.28 -12.91 -3.11
N VAL A 91 15.80 -12.73 -1.89
CA VAL A 91 17.11 -13.23 -1.45
C VAL A 91 17.01 -14.61 -0.82
N PHE A 92 15.95 -14.88 -0.05
CA PHE A 92 15.82 -16.10 0.75
C PHE A 92 14.88 -17.16 0.13
N ASP A 93 13.95 -16.77 -0.74
CA ASP A 93 12.98 -17.68 -1.37
C ASP A 93 13.24 -17.85 -2.88
N GLU A 94 12.41 -18.65 -3.55
CA GLU A 94 12.46 -18.81 -5.01
C GLU A 94 12.20 -17.48 -5.74
N ARG A 95 12.80 -17.33 -6.93
CA ARG A 95 12.60 -16.13 -7.77
C ARG A 95 11.13 -15.99 -8.13
N THR A 96 10.46 -15.02 -7.51
CA THR A 96 9.07 -14.66 -7.84
C THR A 96 9.01 -14.00 -9.22
N SER A 97 7.95 -14.28 -9.98
CA SER A 97 7.69 -13.63 -11.27
C SER A 97 7.60 -12.10 -11.16
N PHE A 98 7.85 -11.39 -12.26
CA PHE A 98 7.85 -9.92 -12.30
C PHE A 98 6.51 -9.32 -11.85
N TYR A 99 5.40 -9.93 -12.26
CA TYR A 99 4.08 -9.67 -11.70
C TYR A 99 3.64 -10.85 -10.83
N PRO A 100 3.10 -10.61 -9.63
CA PRO A 100 2.79 -9.31 -9.01
C PRO A 100 3.96 -8.66 -8.24
N ASN A 101 4.94 -9.44 -7.77
CA ASN A 101 5.84 -9.01 -6.68
C ASN A 101 6.74 -7.81 -7.02
N TRP A 102 7.44 -7.84 -8.15
CA TRP A 102 8.37 -6.74 -8.53
C TRP A 102 7.65 -5.49 -9.01
N PHE A 103 6.48 -5.63 -9.64
CA PHE A 103 5.63 -4.48 -9.99
C PHE A 103 5.19 -3.70 -8.75
N TYR A 104 4.70 -4.39 -7.71
CA TYR A 104 4.33 -3.72 -6.46
C TYR A 104 5.54 -3.13 -5.74
N CYS A 105 6.69 -3.81 -5.74
CA CYS A 105 7.93 -3.25 -5.22
C CYS A 105 8.29 -1.92 -5.89
N LEU A 106 8.17 -1.82 -7.21
CA LEU A 106 8.43 -0.59 -7.95
C LEU A 106 7.42 0.52 -7.60
N VAL A 107 6.14 0.19 -7.47
CA VAL A 107 5.11 1.15 -7.02
C VAL A 107 5.39 1.64 -5.61
N GLU A 108 5.78 0.76 -4.70
CA GLU A 108 6.12 1.06 -3.31
C GLU A 108 7.35 1.99 -3.23
N VAL A 109 8.43 1.69 -3.98
CA VAL A 109 9.65 2.52 -4.02
C VAL A 109 9.37 3.90 -4.63
N ILE A 110 8.63 3.97 -5.74
CA ILE A 110 8.29 5.23 -6.39
C ILE A 110 7.38 6.06 -5.48
N GLY A 111 6.37 5.42 -4.87
CA GLY A 111 5.48 6.08 -3.92
C GLY A 111 6.24 6.62 -2.71
N ALA A 112 7.16 5.84 -2.14
CA ALA A 112 8.00 6.27 -1.03
C ALA A 112 8.87 7.47 -1.41
N GLY A 113 9.60 7.37 -2.52
CA GLY A 113 10.46 8.45 -3.02
C GLY A 113 9.67 9.72 -3.30
N ALA A 114 8.49 9.60 -3.89
CA ALA A 114 7.61 10.73 -4.16
C ALA A 114 7.10 11.38 -2.86
N LEU A 115 6.73 10.60 -1.85
CA LEU A 115 6.30 11.12 -0.55
C LEU A 115 7.44 11.80 0.20
N PHE A 116 8.64 11.23 0.22
CA PHE A 116 9.82 11.87 0.83
C PHE A 116 10.23 13.14 0.12
N TRP A 117 10.08 13.21 -1.21
CA TRP A 117 10.39 14.40 -1.99
C TRP A 117 9.47 15.59 -1.67
N VAL A 118 8.21 15.33 -1.31
CA VAL A 118 7.21 16.37 -1.03
C VAL A 118 6.96 16.59 0.47
N ALA A 119 7.61 15.83 1.34
CA ALA A 119 7.56 15.95 2.80
C ALA A 119 8.26 17.22 3.27
#